data_AF-A0A972ZZV6-F1
#
_entry.id   AF-A0A972ZZV6-F1
#
_cell.length_a   1.000
_cell.length_b   1.000
_cell.length_c   1.000
_cell.angle_alpha   90.00
_cell.angle_beta   90.00
_cell.angle_gamma   90.00
#
_symmetry.space_group_name_H-M   'P 1'
#
loop_
_entity.id
_entity.type
_entity.pdbx_description
1 polymer ?
#
loop_
_entity_poly.entity_id
_entity_poly.type
_entity_poly.pdbx_seq_one_letter_code
_entity_poly.pdbx_strand_id
1 'polypeptide(L)'
;MKHIVPYKTARNALAALDNGGRFYNLITQANDGHVTRAELARVAGVFNDRQKMVLYLEMSISELDQQAVKDIRSSLSPNLKLAYKRYCPQQLLPSEAQLQGRISSNAIITGVPKFVKSNSDFTGFIMIPISTGKTTTFMMVPIIDVYDVYEIRDNKTAREFLIAHARGSAKLPAKPVRCGGIIKELKPDKKPKTKTKPKKFLETLYYALV
;
A
#
# COMPACT_ATOMS: atom_id res chain seq x y z
N MET A 1 -7.96 -1.66 -5.95
CA MET A 1 -6.87 -2.48 -5.36
C MET A 1 -6.42 -3.50 -6.38
N LYS A 2 -5.12 -3.83 -6.45
CA LYS A 2 -4.53 -4.75 -7.44
C LYS A 2 -3.87 -5.96 -6.76
N HIS A 3 -4.08 -7.16 -7.31
CA HIS A 3 -3.36 -8.37 -6.90
C HIS A 3 -1.93 -8.33 -7.46
N ILE A 4 -0.95 -8.63 -6.61
CA ILE A 4 0.46 -8.80 -6.96
C ILE A 4 0.81 -10.26 -6.70
N VAL A 5 1.42 -10.89 -7.70
CA VAL A 5 2.09 -12.19 -7.54
C VAL A 5 3.57 -11.89 -7.32
N PRO A 6 4.12 -12.11 -6.11
CA PRO A 6 5.53 -11.85 -5.86
C PRO A 6 6.43 -12.75 -6.70
N TYR A 7 7.61 -12.25 -7.06
CA TYR A 7 8.62 -13.03 -7.73
C TYR A 7 9.24 -14.04 -6.78
N LYS A 8 9.53 -15.24 -7.30
CA LYS A 8 10.15 -16.33 -6.55
C LYS A 8 11.68 -16.33 -6.62
N THR A 9 12.28 -15.60 -7.57
CA THR A 9 13.74 -15.53 -7.73
C THR A 9 14.18 -14.11 -8.09
N ALA A 10 15.42 -13.74 -7.71
CA ALA A 10 16.03 -12.47 -8.11
C ALA A 10 16.11 -12.33 -9.63
N ARG A 11 16.44 -13.41 -10.34
CA ARG A 11 16.51 -13.44 -11.81
C ARG A 11 15.19 -13.04 -12.46
N ASN A 12 14.07 -13.63 -12.02
CA ASN A 12 12.76 -13.33 -12.59
C ASN A 12 12.32 -11.91 -12.25
N ALA A 13 12.62 -11.44 -11.04
CA ALA A 13 12.34 -10.08 -10.63
C ALA A 13 13.13 -9.07 -11.48
N LEU A 14 14.44 -9.26 -11.64
CA LEU A 14 15.28 -8.36 -12.45
C LEU A 14 14.85 -8.36 -13.90
N ALA A 15 14.63 -9.53 -14.52
CA ALA A 15 14.16 -9.62 -15.91
C ALA A 15 12.83 -8.88 -16.15
N ALA A 16 11.96 -8.80 -15.14
CA ALA A 16 10.72 -8.05 -15.23
C ALA A 16 10.91 -6.55 -14.93
N LEU A 17 11.75 -6.21 -13.96
CA LEU A 17 11.95 -4.85 -13.46
C LEU A 17 12.90 -4.00 -14.32
N ASP A 18 13.93 -4.61 -14.90
CA ASP A 18 14.88 -4.02 -15.84
C ASP A 18 14.44 -4.39 -17.26
N ASN A 19 13.68 -3.49 -17.87
CA ASN A 19 12.82 -3.81 -19.00
C ASN A 19 12.84 -2.73 -20.10
N GLY A 20 13.77 -1.77 -20.01
CA GLY A 20 13.97 -0.73 -21.01
C GLY A 20 12.88 0.36 -21.06
N GLY A 21 11.94 0.38 -20.11
CA GLY A 21 11.23 1.57 -19.62
C GLY A 21 10.72 2.56 -20.66
N ARG A 22 9.93 2.11 -21.65
CA ARG A 22 9.48 2.97 -22.75
C ARG A 22 8.23 3.78 -22.39
N PHE A 23 8.41 4.93 -21.74
CA PHE A 23 7.36 5.96 -21.71
C PHE A 23 7.71 7.20 -22.53
N TYR A 24 8.98 7.66 -22.55
CA TYR A 24 9.35 8.90 -23.26
C TYR A 24 10.78 8.97 -23.85
N ASN A 25 11.64 7.95 -23.70
CA ASN A 25 13.03 8.02 -24.17
C ASN A 25 13.36 6.90 -25.19
N LEU A 26 13.99 7.27 -26.30
CA LEU A 26 14.51 6.39 -27.35
C LEU A 26 15.82 5.67 -26.97
N ILE A 27 16.41 5.95 -25.79
CA ILE A 27 17.72 5.44 -25.35
C ILE A 27 17.62 4.94 -23.90
N THR A 28 16.87 3.87 -23.66
CA THR A 28 16.95 3.10 -22.40
C THR A 28 17.20 1.64 -22.77
N GLN A 29 18.34 1.11 -22.32
CA GLN A 29 18.71 -0.29 -22.57
C GLN A 29 17.99 -1.16 -21.53
N ALA A 30 17.40 -2.27 -21.98
CA ALA A 30 16.88 -3.29 -21.09
C ALA A 30 17.99 -4.28 -20.75
N ASN A 31 17.95 -4.86 -19.55
CA ASN A 31 18.93 -5.80 -19.02
C ASN A 31 20.33 -5.18 -18.85
N ASP A 32 20.40 -3.88 -18.50
CA ASP A 32 21.66 -3.20 -18.19
C ASP A 32 22.09 -3.37 -16.73
N GLY A 33 21.29 -4.09 -15.93
CA GLY A 33 21.51 -4.33 -14.51
C GLY A 33 21.08 -3.15 -13.63
N HIS A 34 20.42 -2.13 -14.19
CA HIS A 34 20.01 -0.93 -13.49
C HIS A 34 18.51 -0.66 -13.62
N VAL A 35 17.76 -0.97 -12.55
CA VAL A 35 16.33 -0.67 -12.51
C VAL A 35 16.10 0.83 -12.33
N THR A 36 15.56 1.46 -13.37
CA THR A 36 15.21 2.87 -13.40
C THR A 36 13.80 3.16 -12.91
N ARG A 37 13.52 4.43 -12.62
CA ARG A 37 12.17 4.90 -12.27
C ARG A 37 11.16 4.59 -13.36
N ALA A 38 11.54 4.76 -14.63
CA ALA A 38 10.63 4.59 -15.77
C ALA A 38 10.23 3.13 -15.94
N GLU A 39 11.18 2.21 -15.75
CA GLU A 39 10.91 0.77 -15.85
C GLU A 39 10.02 0.27 -14.72
N LEU A 40 10.33 0.66 -13.47
CA LEU A 40 9.50 0.27 -12.34
C LEU A 40 8.09 0.88 -12.45
N ALA A 41 7.97 2.15 -12.88
CA ALA A 41 6.68 2.79 -13.15
C ALA A 41 5.85 2.00 -14.18
N ARG A 42 6.50 1.47 -15.22
CA ARG A 42 5.85 0.73 -16.30
C ARG A 42 5.23 -0.56 -15.81
N VAL A 43 6.00 -1.34 -15.06
CA VAL A 43 5.53 -2.63 -14.51
C VAL A 43 4.48 -2.41 -13.43
N ALA A 44 4.67 -1.39 -12.58
CA ALA A 44 3.69 -1.02 -11.57
C ALA A 44 2.36 -0.53 -12.18
N GLY A 45 2.39 0.02 -13.40
CA GLY A 45 1.26 0.73 -14.00
C GLY A 45 0.99 2.05 -13.30
N VAL A 46 2.04 2.71 -12.79
CA VAL A 46 1.94 3.90 -11.94
C VAL A 46 2.74 5.04 -12.55
N PHE A 47 2.06 6.09 -12.99
CA PHE A 47 2.69 7.30 -13.51
C PHE A 47 2.94 8.31 -12.38
N ASN A 48 4.21 8.70 -12.21
CA ASN A 48 4.69 9.76 -11.30
C ASN A 48 4.42 9.61 -9.79
N ASP A 49 3.64 8.62 -9.34
CA ASP A 49 3.43 8.33 -7.90
C ASP A 49 4.58 7.45 -7.35
N ARG A 50 5.61 8.13 -6.81
CA ARG A 50 6.81 7.49 -6.25
C ARG A 50 6.50 6.61 -5.04
N GLN A 51 5.49 6.97 -4.25
CA GLN A 51 5.12 6.22 -3.06
C GLN A 51 4.51 4.88 -3.43
N LYS A 52 3.55 4.86 -4.37
CA LYS A 52 2.95 3.63 -4.90
C LYS A 52 3.96 2.75 -5.64
N MET A 53 4.92 3.37 -6.31
CA MET A 53 5.98 2.67 -7.04
C MET A 53 6.91 1.89 -6.09
N VAL A 54 7.35 2.51 -4.99
CA VAL A 54 8.16 1.82 -3.96
C VAL A 54 7.36 0.72 -3.28
N LEU A 55 6.09 0.97 -2.98
CA LEU A 55 5.19 -0.05 -2.40
C LEU A 55 5.00 -1.24 -3.34
N TYR A 56 4.83 -1.00 -4.65
CA TYR A 56 4.74 -2.05 -5.65
C TYR A 56 5.99 -2.92 -5.69
N LEU A 57 7.18 -2.30 -5.70
CA LEU A 57 8.46 -3.01 -5.67
C LEU A 57 8.53 -3.96 -4.46
N GLU A 58 8.29 -3.43 -3.26
CA GLU A 58 8.39 -4.20 -2.01
C GLU A 58 7.39 -5.35 -1.95
N MET A 59 6.16 -5.13 -2.40
CA MET A 59 5.17 -6.20 -2.51
C MET A 59 5.61 -7.28 -3.51
N SER A 60 6.17 -6.87 -4.65
CA SER A 60 6.60 -7.78 -5.73
C SER A 60 7.81 -8.63 -5.36
N ILE A 61 8.64 -8.20 -4.41
CA ILE A 61 9.83 -8.95 -3.96
C ILE A 61 9.64 -9.60 -2.59
N SER A 62 8.41 -9.60 -2.06
CA SER A 62 8.14 -9.98 -0.66
C SER A 62 8.32 -11.46 -0.33
N GLU A 63 8.54 -12.32 -1.32
CA GLU A 63 8.84 -13.76 -1.15
C GLU A 63 10.29 -14.11 -1.47
N LEU A 64 11.11 -13.13 -1.83
CA LEU A 64 12.54 -13.34 -2.04
C LEU A 64 13.28 -13.42 -0.71
N ASP A 65 14.36 -14.19 -0.70
CA ASP A 65 15.28 -14.20 0.44
C ASP A 65 16.00 -12.85 0.60
N GLN A 66 16.66 -12.68 1.74
CA GLN A 66 17.31 -11.41 2.07
C GLN A 66 18.45 -11.04 1.12
N GLN A 67 19.14 -12.02 0.53
CA GLN A 67 20.24 -11.75 -0.41
C GLN A 67 19.66 -11.26 -1.74
N ALA A 68 18.66 -11.97 -2.28
CA ALA A 68 17.94 -11.58 -3.48
C ALA A 68 17.30 -10.18 -3.36
N VAL A 69 16.70 -9.86 -2.20
CA VAL A 69 16.17 -8.52 -1.93
C VAL A 69 17.29 -7.45 -1.94
N LYS A 70 18.45 -7.75 -1.35
CA LYS A 70 19.60 -6.83 -1.38
C LYS A 70 20.10 -6.60 -2.80
N ASP A 71 20.19 -7.66 -3.60
CA ASP A 71 20.67 -7.57 -4.98
C ASP A 71 19.74 -6.67 -5.81
N ILE A 72 18.42 -6.84 -5.71
CA ILE A 72 17.45 -5.98 -6.39
C ILE A 72 17.51 -4.53 -5.88
N ARG A 73 17.67 -4.32 -4.57
CA ARG A 73 17.81 -2.96 -4.02
C ARG A 73 19.12 -2.29 -4.46
N SER A 74 20.17 -3.08 -4.70
CA SER A 74 21.45 -2.60 -5.19
C SER A 74 21.38 -2.18 -6.66
N SER A 75 20.56 -2.84 -7.48
CA SER A 75 20.36 -2.52 -8.89
C SER A 75 19.52 -1.26 -9.13
N LEU A 76 18.82 -0.74 -8.11
CA LEU A 76 18.05 0.49 -8.23
C LEU A 76 18.97 1.68 -8.63
N SER A 77 18.53 2.45 -9.61
CA SER A 77 19.18 3.71 -9.99
C SER A 77 19.24 4.72 -8.83
N PRO A 78 20.18 5.68 -8.80
CA PRO A 78 20.33 6.64 -7.69
C PRO A 78 19.03 7.38 -7.32
N ASN A 79 18.28 7.85 -8.32
CA ASN A 79 17.00 8.53 -8.12
C ASN A 79 15.95 7.62 -7.48
N LEU A 80 15.93 6.34 -7.86
CA LEU A 80 15.01 5.37 -7.32
C LEU A 80 15.41 4.96 -5.89
N LYS A 81 16.71 4.86 -5.59
CA LYS A 81 17.23 4.68 -4.22
C LYS A 81 16.79 5.82 -3.29
N LEU A 82 16.80 7.07 -3.75
CA LEU A 82 16.30 8.21 -2.96
C LEU A 82 14.80 8.10 -2.68
N ALA A 83 14.00 7.77 -3.70
CA ALA A 83 12.56 7.55 -3.52
C ALA A 83 12.29 6.38 -2.56
N TYR A 84 13.05 5.29 -2.71
CA TYR A 84 12.96 4.11 -1.86
C TYR A 84 13.23 4.45 -0.39
N LYS A 85 14.34 5.15 -0.09
CA LYS A 85 14.65 5.59 1.29
C LYS A 85 13.51 6.40 1.92
N ARG A 86 12.81 7.22 1.14
CA ARG A 86 11.71 8.07 1.62
C ARG A 86 10.39 7.31 1.83
N TYR A 87 10.10 6.35 0.96
CA TYR A 87 8.78 5.69 0.90
C TYR A 87 8.81 4.20 1.24
N CYS A 88 9.93 3.68 1.75
CA CYS A 88 10.04 2.30 2.19
C CYS A 88 8.90 1.98 3.19
N PRO A 89 8.13 0.90 2.95
CA PRO A 89 7.01 0.53 3.78
C PRO A 89 7.44 0.10 5.17
N GLN A 90 6.62 0.44 6.16
CA GLN A 90 6.69 -0.18 7.48
C GLN A 90 6.12 -1.59 7.38
N GLN A 91 6.88 -2.59 7.84
CA GLN A 91 6.34 -3.93 8.08
C GLN A 91 5.68 -3.90 9.46
N LEU A 92 4.38 -4.08 9.53
CA LEU A 92 3.62 -3.96 10.78
C LEU A 92 2.73 -5.17 10.97
N LEU A 93 2.67 -5.69 12.19
CA LEU A 93 1.58 -6.57 12.59
C LEU A 93 0.29 -5.76 12.73
N PRO A 94 -0.88 -6.38 12.53
CA PRO A 94 -2.18 -5.77 12.85
C PRO A 94 -2.20 -5.18 14.28
N SER A 95 -1.64 -5.90 15.25
CA SER A 95 -1.53 -5.47 16.64
C SER A 95 -0.65 -4.22 16.87
N GLU A 96 0.26 -3.92 15.95
CA GLU A 96 1.20 -2.79 16.05
C GLU A 96 0.72 -1.57 15.27
N ALA A 97 -0.04 -1.80 14.19
CA ALA A 97 -0.35 -0.79 13.19
C ALA A 97 -1.06 0.45 13.76
N GLN A 98 -1.97 0.27 14.73
CA GLN A 98 -2.66 1.38 15.37
C GLN A 98 -1.70 2.31 16.15
N LEU A 99 -0.72 1.74 16.86
CA LEU A 99 0.20 2.51 17.69
C LEU A 99 1.39 3.04 16.89
N GLN A 100 2.04 2.16 16.12
CA GLN A 100 3.32 2.43 15.47
C GLN A 100 3.19 2.96 14.03
N GLY A 101 2.07 2.68 13.35
CA GLY A 101 1.89 3.07 11.95
C GLY A 101 1.97 4.59 11.76
N ARG A 102 2.93 5.06 10.95
CA ARG A 102 3.06 6.49 10.62
C ARG A 102 2.03 6.90 9.57
N ILE A 103 1.24 7.93 9.85
CA ILE A 103 0.23 8.47 8.91
C ILE A 103 0.92 8.96 7.62
N SER A 104 0.22 8.81 6.49
CA SER A 104 0.67 9.18 5.14
C SER A 104 1.91 8.42 4.64
N SER A 105 2.28 7.32 5.30
CA SER A 105 3.40 6.49 4.90
C SER A 105 2.95 5.11 4.45
N ASN A 106 3.80 4.47 3.64
CA ASN A 106 3.58 3.11 3.21
C ASN A 106 3.64 2.14 4.39
N ALA A 107 2.78 1.14 4.35
CA ALA A 107 2.84 0.00 5.26
C ALA A 107 2.43 -1.28 4.54
N ILE A 108 2.97 -2.38 5.04
CA ILE A 108 2.62 -3.73 4.65
C ILE A 108 2.16 -4.46 5.91
N ILE A 109 0.93 -4.99 5.86
CA ILE A 109 0.30 -5.70 6.97
C ILE A 109 -0.11 -7.08 6.47
N THR A 110 0.26 -8.12 7.20
CA THR A 110 -0.07 -9.51 6.86
C THR A 110 -1.07 -10.07 7.85
N GLY A 111 -2.07 -10.80 7.36
CA GLY A 111 -3.07 -11.44 8.18
C GLY A 111 -4.25 -11.98 7.37
N VAL A 112 -5.29 -12.41 8.07
CA VAL A 112 -6.52 -12.92 7.44
C VAL A 112 -7.58 -11.82 7.50
N PRO A 113 -8.11 -11.34 6.35
CA PRO A 113 -9.08 -10.26 6.33
C PRO A 113 -10.50 -10.82 6.51
N LYS A 114 -11.28 -10.16 7.35
CA LYS A 114 -12.71 -10.42 7.56
C LYS A 114 -13.50 -9.20 7.13
N PHE A 115 -14.37 -9.37 6.13
CA PHE A 115 -15.18 -8.28 5.59
C PHE A 115 -16.18 -7.77 6.63
N VAL A 116 -16.26 -6.45 6.78
CA VAL A 116 -17.23 -5.76 7.66
C VAL A 116 -18.50 -5.53 6.84
N LYS A 117 -19.59 -6.19 7.24
CA LYS A 117 -20.81 -6.30 6.41
C LYS A 117 -21.75 -5.10 6.50
N SER A 118 -21.69 -4.30 7.55
CA SER A 118 -22.75 -3.34 7.89
C SER A 118 -22.26 -2.04 8.49
N ASN A 119 -22.98 -0.95 8.21
CA ASN A 119 -22.81 0.36 8.84
C ASN A 119 -23.11 0.34 10.35
N SER A 120 -23.89 -0.62 10.84
CA SER A 120 -24.11 -0.82 12.29
C SER A 120 -22.81 -1.14 13.03
N ASP A 121 -21.86 -1.78 12.34
CA ASP A 121 -20.67 -2.35 12.95
C ASP A 121 -19.50 -1.35 12.93
N PHE A 122 -19.64 -0.22 12.22
CA PHE A 122 -18.52 0.67 11.94
C PHE A 122 -18.87 2.17 11.99
N THR A 123 -18.14 2.94 12.81
CA THR A 123 -18.40 4.36 13.11
C THR A 123 -17.29 5.34 12.67
N GLY A 124 -16.36 4.90 11.82
CA GLY A 124 -15.24 5.74 11.38
C GLY A 124 -15.54 6.57 10.13
N PHE A 125 -15.07 7.82 10.14
CA PHE A 125 -15.26 8.80 9.06
C PHE A 125 -13.93 9.15 8.40
N ILE A 126 -14.01 9.55 7.13
CA ILE A 126 -12.90 10.10 6.36
C ILE A 126 -13.28 11.49 5.84
N MET A 127 -12.28 12.35 5.68
CA MET A 127 -12.47 13.66 5.05
C MET A 127 -12.16 13.56 3.57
N ILE A 128 -13.11 14.00 2.73
CA ILE A 128 -12.97 14.04 1.27
C ILE A 128 -12.99 15.51 0.83
N PRO A 129 -11.98 15.97 0.06
CA PRO A 129 -12.00 17.31 -0.51
C PRO A 129 -13.02 17.38 -1.66
N ILE A 130 -13.85 18.43 -1.67
CA ILE A 130 -14.78 18.76 -2.74
C ILE A 130 -14.36 20.13 -3.29
N SER A 131 -14.08 20.18 -4.58
CA SER A 131 -13.76 21.43 -5.28
C SER A 131 -15.03 22.03 -5.86
N THR A 132 -15.40 23.22 -5.39
CA THR A 132 -16.52 24.00 -5.93
C THR A 132 -15.98 25.32 -6.49
N GLY A 133 -15.76 25.38 -7.80
CA GLY A 133 -15.08 26.51 -8.43
C GLY A 133 -13.62 26.63 -7.98
N LYS A 134 -13.26 27.74 -7.32
CA LYS A 134 -11.90 28.00 -6.80
C LYS A 134 -11.71 27.63 -5.33
N THR A 135 -12.75 27.19 -4.63
CA THR A 135 -12.68 26.85 -3.20
C THR A 135 -12.68 25.33 -3.01
N THR A 136 -11.88 24.86 -2.05
CA THR A 136 -11.87 23.46 -1.61
C THR A 136 -12.55 23.38 -0.25
N THR A 137 -13.68 22.68 -0.18
CA THR A 137 -14.36 22.35 1.07
C THR A 137 -14.07 20.89 1.43
N PHE A 138 -14.18 20.53 2.71
CA PHE A 138 -14.00 19.14 3.15
C PHE A 138 -15.32 18.61 3.69
N MET A 139 -15.72 17.43 3.21
CA MET A 139 -16.91 16.73 3.69
C MET A 139 -16.49 15.47 4.47
N MET A 140 -17.12 15.25 5.62
CA MET A 140 -16.97 14.00 6.37
C MET A 140 -17.94 12.96 5.82
N VAL A 141 -17.43 11.81 5.44
CA VAL A 141 -18.23 10.69 4.91
C VAL A 141 -17.86 9.42 5.69
N PRO A 142 -18.82 8.56 6.05
CA PRO A 142 -18.52 7.23 6.57
C PRO A 142 -17.58 6.49 5.63
N ILE A 143 -16.49 5.90 6.15
CA ILE A 143 -15.50 5.24 5.28
C ILE A 143 -16.12 4.11 4.45
N ILE A 144 -17.08 3.40 5.03
CA ILE A 144 -17.78 2.29 4.40
C ILE A 144 -18.52 2.70 3.14
N ASP A 145 -18.94 3.95 2.98
CA ASP A 145 -19.65 4.43 1.79
C ASP A 145 -18.72 4.54 0.58
N VAL A 146 -17.42 4.67 0.82
CA VAL A 146 -16.39 4.87 -0.22
C VAL A 146 -15.49 3.63 -0.37
N TYR A 147 -15.32 2.85 0.69
CA TYR A 147 -14.43 1.71 0.74
C TYR A 147 -15.14 0.42 1.12
N ASP A 148 -14.59 -0.68 0.64
CA ASP A 148 -14.79 -1.99 1.24
C ASP A 148 -13.82 -2.14 2.42
N VAL A 149 -14.37 -2.38 3.60
CA VAL A 149 -13.62 -2.38 4.87
C VAL A 149 -13.50 -3.80 5.42
N TYR A 150 -12.34 -4.11 5.98
CA TYR A 150 -12.03 -5.40 6.58
C TYR A 150 -11.30 -5.20 7.91
N GLU A 151 -11.56 -6.11 8.83
CA GLU A 151 -10.70 -6.36 9.99
C GLU A 151 -9.65 -7.38 9.58
N ILE A 152 -8.38 -7.00 9.55
CA ILE A 152 -7.28 -7.94 9.35
C ILE A 152 -6.75 -8.39 10.72
N ARG A 153 -6.65 -9.70 10.90
CA ARG A 153 -6.15 -10.33 12.13
C ARG A 153 -4.87 -11.09 11.86
N ASP A 154 -3.94 -11.02 12.80
CA ASP A 154 -2.80 -11.93 12.76
C ASP A 154 -3.13 -13.25 13.44
N ASN A 155 -2.33 -14.29 13.14
CA ASN A 155 -2.57 -15.64 13.68
C ASN A 155 -2.14 -15.79 15.15
N LYS A 156 -1.48 -14.79 15.75
CA LYS A 156 -0.80 -14.90 17.05
C LYS A 156 -1.46 -14.09 18.16
N THR A 157 -2.09 -12.98 17.81
CA THR A 157 -2.67 -11.98 18.69
C THR A 157 -4.07 -11.73 18.16
N ALA A 158 -5.09 -11.94 18.97
CA ALA A 158 -6.48 -11.70 18.59
C ALA A 158 -6.81 -10.22 18.30
N ARG A 159 -5.78 -9.36 18.16
CA ARG A 159 -5.91 -7.94 17.85
C ARG A 159 -6.06 -7.78 16.35
N GLU A 160 -6.95 -6.88 15.98
CA GLU A 160 -7.27 -6.57 14.60
C GLU A 160 -6.85 -5.15 14.23
N PHE A 161 -6.63 -4.95 12.95
CA PHE A 161 -6.43 -3.64 12.35
C PHE A 161 -7.36 -3.45 11.18
N LEU A 162 -7.73 -2.20 10.91
CA LEU A 162 -8.62 -1.88 9.82
C LEU A 162 -7.82 -1.73 8.53
N ILE A 163 -8.25 -2.46 7.50
CA ILE A 163 -7.80 -2.24 6.14
C ILE A 163 -9.01 -1.92 5.27
N ALA A 164 -8.82 -1.09 4.26
CA ALA A 164 -9.90 -0.67 3.39
C ALA A 164 -9.37 -0.48 1.96
N HIS A 165 -10.14 -0.89 0.95
CA HIS A 165 -9.84 -0.57 -0.44
C HIS A 165 -11.04 0.08 -1.11
N ALA A 166 -10.79 0.93 -2.12
CA ALA A 166 -11.88 1.59 -2.85
C ALA A 166 -12.91 0.55 -3.35
N ARG A 167 -14.19 0.90 -3.25
CA ARG A 167 -15.30 0.09 -3.78
C ARG A 167 -15.13 -0.15 -5.28
N GLY A 168 -15.77 -1.20 -5.79
CA GLY A 168 -15.71 -1.59 -7.20
C GLY A 168 -14.48 -2.41 -7.59
N SER A 169 -13.57 -2.68 -6.66
CA SER A 169 -12.53 -3.71 -6.81
C SER A 169 -13.02 -5.06 -6.29
N ALA A 170 -12.42 -6.16 -6.75
CA ALA A 170 -12.67 -7.48 -6.20
C ALA A 170 -12.41 -7.53 -4.68
N LYS A 171 -13.28 -8.24 -3.96
CA LYS A 171 -13.16 -8.41 -2.51
C LYS A 171 -11.89 -9.21 -2.15
N LEU A 172 -11.33 -8.94 -0.99
CA LEU A 172 -10.23 -9.76 -0.46
C LEU A 172 -10.72 -11.17 -0.10
N PRO A 173 -9.92 -12.21 -0.35
CA PRO A 173 -10.26 -13.58 0.04
C PRO A 173 -10.14 -13.75 1.56
N ALA A 174 -10.95 -14.63 2.15
CA ALA A 174 -10.84 -15.03 3.56
C ALA A 174 -9.67 -16.02 3.79
N LYS A 175 -8.48 -15.65 3.35
CA LYS A 175 -7.22 -16.42 3.45
C LYS A 175 -6.09 -15.49 3.90
N PRO A 176 -4.95 -16.02 4.35
CA PRO A 176 -3.78 -15.20 4.63
C PRO A 176 -3.38 -14.37 3.41
N VAL A 177 -3.30 -13.05 3.61
CA VAL A 177 -2.85 -12.10 2.60
C VAL A 177 -1.86 -11.12 3.20
N ARG A 178 -1.00 -10.59 2.34
CA ARG A 178 -0.18 -9.42 2.59
C ARG A 178 -0.85 -8.24 1.91
N CYS A 179 -1.23 -7.23 2.67
CA CYS A 179 -1.84 -5.99 2.17
C CYS A 179 -0.82 -4.85 2.22
N GLY A 180 -0.53 -4.27 1.06
CA GLY A 180 0.32 -3.09 0.90
C GLY A 180 -0.54 -1.85 0.66
N GLY A 181 -0.31 -0.80 1.44
CA GLY A 181 -1.11 0.41 1.35
C GLY A 181 -0.49 1.63 2.03
N ILE A 182 -1.33 2.65 2.22
CA ILE A 182 -0.97 3.90 2.90
C ILE A 182 -1.75 3.98 4.21
N ILE A 183 -1.05 4.27 5.31
CA ILE A 183 -1.70 4.48 6.61
C ILE A 183 -2.42 5.84 6.59
N LYS A 184 -3.73 5.81 6.80
CA LYS A 184 -4.60 6.99 6.85
C LYS A 184 -5.26 7.12 8.23
N GLU A 185 -5.76 8.32 8.48
CA GLU A 185 -6.46 8.67 9.71
C GLU A 185 -7.97 8.45 9.56
N LEU A 186 -8.59 7.84 10.58
CA LEU A 186 -10.04 7.82 10.78
C LEU A 186 -10.43 8.93 11.75
N LYS A 187 -11.37 9.77 11.35
CA LYS A 187 -11.97 10.78 12.20
C LYS A 187 -13.19 10.20 12.94
N PRO A 188 -13.41 10.59 14.20
CA PRO A 188 -14.66 10.31 14.88
C PRO A 188 -15.80 11.18 14.31
N ASP A 189 -17.03 10.69 14.36
CA ASP A 189 -18.25 11.39 13.94
C ASP A 189 -18.44 12.74 14.65
N LYS A 190 -18.13 12.77 15.96
CA LYS A 190 -18.24 13.95 16.81
C LYS A 190 -16.86 14.44 17.23
N LYS A 191 -16.69 15.77 17.34
CA LYS A 191 -15.48 16.37 17.95
C LYS A 191 -15.26 15.68 19.30
N PRO A 192 -14.11 15.02 19.50
CA PRO A 192 -13.92 14.21 20.69
C PRO A 192 -13.87 15.13 21.91
N LYS A 193 -14.66 14.81 22.95
CA LYS A 193 -14.69 15.57 24.22
C LYS A 193 -13.35 15.52 24.97
N THR A 194 -12.45 14.62 24.58
CA THR A 194 -11.09 14.45 25.09
C THR A 194 -10.11 14.30 23.92
N LYS A 195 -8.81 14.53 24.15
CA LYS A 195 -7.74 14.28 23.15
C LYS A 195 -7.58 12.76 22.91
N THR A 196 -8.53 12.12 22.27
CA THR A 196 -8.42 10.71 21.87
C THR A 196 -7.39 10.61 20.75
N LYS A 197 -6.44 9.66 20.83
CA LYS A 197 -5.50 9.43 19.74
C LYS A 197 -6.27 9.09 18.46
N PRO A 198 -5.85 9.61 17.30
CA PRO A 198 -6.56 9.34 16.06
C PRO A 198 -6.52 7.85 15.72
N LYS A 199 -7.68 7.31 15.34
CA LYS A 199 -7.76 5.94 14.82
C LYS A 199 -7.08 5.89 13.46
N LYS A 200 -6.43 4.77 13.13
CA LYS A 200 -5.71 4.59 11.86
C LYS A 200 -6.32 3.43 11.09
N PHE A 201 -6.14 3.44 9.78
CA PHE A 201 -6.45 2.31 8.91
C PHE A 201 -5.44 2.25 7.75
N LEU A 202 -5.33 1.09 7.11
CA LEU A 202 -4.56 0.94 5.87
C LEU A 202 -5.48 1.10 4.67
N GLU A 203 -5.28 2.16 3.89
CA GLU A 203 -5.83 2.21 2.54
C GLU A 203 -5.02 1.28 1.64
N THR A 204 -5.58 0.10 1.37
CA THR A 204 -4.95 -0.99 0.65
C THR A 204 -4.98 -0.72 -0.85
N LEU A 205 -3.79 -0.67 -1.43
CA LEU A 205 -3.59 -0.45 -2.86
C LEU A 205 -3.27 -1.77 -3.57
N TYR A 206 -2.50 -2.62 -2.90
CA TYR A 206 -2.06 -3.91 -3.40
C TYR A 206 -2.30 -5.01 -2.37
N TYR A 207 -2.51 -6.23 -2.85
CA TYR A 207 -2.46 -7.43 -2.00
C TYR A 207 -1.71 -8.56 -2.70
N ALA A 208 -1.15 -9.47 -1.91
CA ALA A 208 -0.56 -10.73 -2.36
C ALA A 208 -1.05 -11.87 -1.45
N LEU A 209 -1.21 -13.07 -2.00
CA LEU A 209 -1.45 -14.26 -1.18
C LEU A 209 -0.17 -14.65 -0.43
N VAL A 210 -0.33 -15.27 0.73
CA VAL A 210 0.77 -15.79 1.59
C VAL A 210 0.68 -17.30 1.69
#